data_AF-A0A165MUQ7-F1
#
_entry.id   AF-A0A165MUQ7-F1
#
_cell.length_a   1.000
_cell.length_b   1.000
_cell.length_c   1.000
_cell.angle_alpha   90.00
_cell.angle_beta   90.00
_cell.angle_gamma   90.00
#
_symmetry.space_group_name_H-M   'P 1'
#
loop_
_entity.id
_entity.type
_entity.pdbx_description
1 polymer ?
#
loop_
_entity_poly.entity_id
_entity_poly.type
_entity_poly.pdbx_seq_one_letter_code
_entity_poly.pdbx_strand_id
1 'polypeptide(L)'
;IRHCCQHIILPTWVERPPINLGEKIHGKLKAETVLTLFTVVLPLVLPEIWSRAGASDRHRILLANFAHLVAATNIVAAYATSDALADAYLEHLMEYRRSRTLLWPDLHAVPNDHIALHTADALKFWGPLPPLSEFAFERQNGVLADISTNNRLYDMDLTMLRQICRRGRLEARIRDGSDNPEVQKLYSLLVPGAASSAPRALTAEDEIALHKYDAPLSESDYDLVFNYLHSRDGTWRRYDALPHPPQPRIVPLRARSIVTTEIAGRTFDIHQSHIGNSSIRFYMPGNPAETSSGFIKAIWTMAIEGELRTFLGVHTHVALAAPNAPLSPYIDLP
;
A
#
# COMPACT_ATOMS: atom_id res chain seq x y z
N ILE A 1 -10.70 20.94 7.64
CA ILE A 1 -9.53 20.32 6.95
C ILE A 1 -8.40 20.04 7.92
N ARG A 2 -7.66 21.03 8.48
CA ARG A 2 -6.53 20.76 9.41
C ARG A 2 -6.88 19.85 10.58
N HIS A 3 -8.00 20.13 11.25
CA HIS A 3 -8.52 19.27 12.33
C HIS A 3 -8.74 17.83 11.85
N CYS A 4 -9.38 17.64 10.69
CA CYS A 4 -9.59 16.32 10.12
C CYS A 4 -8.25 15.64 9.74
N CYS A 5 -7.27 16.38 9.21
CA CYS A 5 -5.93 15.85 8.92
C CYS A 5 -5.14 15.45 10.18
N GLN A 6 -5.44 16.04 11.34
CA GLN A 6 -4.86 15.64 12.62
C GLN A 6 -5.48 14.34 13.16
N HIS A 7 -6.80 14.18 13.01
CA HIS A 7 -7.55 13.06 13.58
C HIS A 7 -7.78 11.89 12.62
N ILE A 8 -7.44 12.04 11.34
CA ILE A 8 -7.56 10.95 10.38
C ILE A 8 -6.67 9.77 10.80
N ILE A 9 -7.25 8.58 10.73
CA ILE A 9 -6.57 7.33 11.03
C ILE A 9 -5.88 6.88 9.73
N LEU A 10 -4.55 6.82 9.75
CA LEU A 10 -3.74 6.39 8.63
C LEU A 10 -2.83 5.24 9.08
N PRO A 11 -2.50 4.29 8.19
CA PRO A 11 -1.42 3.35 8.43
C PRO A 11 -0.08 4.07 8.65
N THR A 12 0.83 3.47 9.42
CA THR A 12 2.15 4.05 9.77
C THR A 12 3.05 4.26 8.56
N TRP A 13 2.86 3.48 7.50
CA TRP A 13 3.60 3.58 6.25
C TRP A 13 3.05 4.66 5.30
N VAL A 14 1.94 5.32 5.64
CA VAL A 14 1.43 6.48 4.91
C VAL A 14 1.93 7.75 5.58
N GLU A 15 2.72 8.55 4.86
CA GLU A 15 3.21 9.83 5.38
C GLU A 15 2.02 10.77 5.67
N ARG A 16 1.92 11.23 6.92
CA ARG A 16 0.86 12.17 7.30
C ARG A 16 1.17 13.55 6.71
N PRO A 17 0.19 14.20 6.04
CA PRO A 17 0.37 15.57 5.59
C PRO A 17 0.68 16.52 6.75
N PRO A 18 1.44 17.59 6.50
CA PRO A 18 1.82 18.55 7.52
C PRO A 18 0.60 19.20 8.17
N ILE A 19 0.63 19.29 9.50
CA ILE A 19 -0.48 19.82 10.31
C ILE A 19 -0.78 21.29 9.97
N ASN A 20 0.24 22.04 9.57
CA ASN A 20 0.17 23.45 9.17
C ASN A 20 -0.08 23.65 7.67
N LEU A 21 -0.77 22.70 7.02
CA LEU A 21 -1.14 22.80 5.61
C LEU A 21 -1.76 24.17 5.27
N GLY A 22 -1.17 24.86 4.29
CA GLY A 22 -1.59 26.18 3.83
C GLY A 22 -0.93 27.38 4.53
N GLU A 23 -0.03 27.17 5.49
CA GLU A 23 0.77 28.27 6.07
C GLU A 23 2.01 28.58 5.24
N LYS A 24 2.33 29.87 5.11
CA LYS A 24 3.52 30.33 4.35
C LYS A 24 4.84 29.74 4.86
N ILE A 25 4.90 29.33 6.13
CA ILE A 25 6.11 28.85 6.81
C ILE A 25 6.54 27.46 6.31
N HIS A 26 5.63 26.62 5.81
CA HIS A 26 5.95 25.22 5.48
C HIS A 26 6.66 25.05 4.12
N GLY A 27 6.66 26.07 3.26
CA GLY A 27 7.23 25.96 1.92
C GLY A 27 6.41 25.07 0.98
N LYS A 28 7.05 24.52 -0.05
CA LYS A 28 6.41 23.66 -1.06
C LYS A 28 6.30 22.22 -0.54
N LEU A 29 5.14 21.60 -0.73
CA LEU A 29 4.94 20.19 -0.44
C LEU A 29 5.74 19.32 -1.43
N LYS A 30 6.25 18.18 -0.95
CA LYS A 30 6.82 17.14 -1.83
C LYS A 30 5.73 16.51 -2.68
N ALA A 31 6.09 16.04 -3.88
CA ALA A 31 5.14 15.44 -4.81
C ALA A 31 4.36 14.26 -4.21
N GLU A 32 5.04 13.37 -3.47
CA GLU A 32 4.41 12.24 -2.78
C GLU A 32 3.42 12.67 -1.70
N THR A 33 3.75 13.71 -0.93
CA THR A 33 2.85 14.28 0.07
C THR A 33 1.62 14.90 -0.58
N VAL A 34 1.77 15.56 -1.74
CA VAL A 34 0.63 16.07 -2.52
C VAL A 34 -0.23 14.92 -3.04
N LEU A 35 0.37 13.87 -3.59
CA LEU A 35 -0.37 12.71 -4.07
C LEU A 35 -1.19 12.08 -2.94
N THR A 36 -0.56 11.78 -1.80
CA THR A 36 -1.21 11.22 -0.60
C THR A 36 -2.34 12.11 -0.10
N LEU A 37 -2.13 13.43 -0.11
CA LEU A 37 -3.16 14.38 0.28
C LEU A 37 -4.41 14.26 -0.61
N PHE A 38 -4.25 14.16 -1.92
CA PHE A 38 -5.36 14.12 -2.87
C PHE A 38 -5.99 12.73 -3.02
N THR A 39 -5.23 11.64 -2.91
CA THR A 39 -5.74 10.28 -3.16
C THR A 39 -6.19 9.56 -1.89
N VAL A 40 -5.70 9.97 -0.71
CA VAL A 40 -6.01 9.31 0.57
C VAL A 40 -6.73 10.26 1.53
N VAL A 41 -6.15 11.41 1.83
CA VAL A 41 -6.61 12.24 2.96
C VAL A 41 -7.84 13.06 2.61
N LEU A 42 -7.80 13.86 1.55
CA LEU A 42 -8.91 14.72 1.15
C LEU A 42 -10.19 13.96 0.75
N PRO A 43 -10.13 12.78 0.09
CA PRO A 43 -11.30 11.95 -0.17
C PRO A 43 -12.03 11.46 1.09
N LEU A 44 -11.32 11.39 2.22
CA LEU A 44 -11.91 11.04 3.53
C LEU A 44 -12.44 12.27 4.28
N VAL A 45 -11.95 13.47 3.96
CA VAL A 45 -12.23 14.70 4.70
C VAL A 45 -13.29 15.58 4.03
N LEU A 46 -13.20 15.77 2.71
CA LEU A 46 -14.06 16.71 1.99
C LEU A 46 -15.51 16.28 1.90
N PRO A 47 -15.84 14.98 1.72
CA PRO A 47 -17.23 14.53 1.80
C PRO A 47 -17.88 14.90 3.15
N GLU A 48 -17.19 14.71 4.27
CA GLU A 48 -17.70 15.06 5.62
C GLU A 48 -18.02 16.57 5.80
N ILE A 49 -17.41 17.42 4.97
CA ILE A 49 -17.60 18.87 5.00
C ILE A 49 -18.70 19.29 4.01
N TRP A 50 -18.70 18.73 2.81
CA TRP A 50 -19.55 19.17 1.69
C TRP A 50 -20.82 18.36 1.47
N SER A 51 -20.98 17.20 2.11
CA SER A 51 -22.18 16.35 2.00
C SER A 51 -23.16 16.50 3.17
N ARG A 52 -22.88 17.39 4.14
CA ARG A 52 -23.73 17.60 5.32
C ARG A 52 -25.16 18.00 4.95
N ALA A 53 -26.13 17.60 5.76
CA ALA A 53 -27.52 18.01 5.62
C ALA A 53 -27.62 19.55 5.52
N GLY A 54 -28.19 20.05 4.43
CA GLY A 54 -28.25 21.50 4.11
C GLY A 54 -27.08 22.03 3.26
N ALA A 55 -26.23 21.16 2.70
CA ALA A 55 -25.19 21.57 1.77
C ALA A 55 -25.78 22.29 0.54
N SER A 56 -25.22 23.46 0.22
CA SER A 56 -25.60 24.25 -0.95
C SER A 56 -25.29 23.53 -2.25
N ASP A 57 -25.97 23.90 -3.34
CA ASP A 57 -25.71 23.37 -4.67
C ASP A 57 -24.23 23.55 -5.08
N ARG A 58 -23.62 24.68 -4.68
CA ARG A 58 -22.19 24.91 -4.90
C ARG A 58 -21.31 23.87 -4.21
N HIS A 59 -21.62 23.44 -2.98
CA HIS A 59 -20.84 22.39 -2.30
C HIS A 59 -20.96 21.03 -2.98
N ARG A 60 -22.14 20.70 -3.53
CA ARG A 60 -22.34 19.47 -4.31
C ARG A 60 -21.49 19.48 -5.58
N ILE A 61 -21.46 20.60 -6.30
CA ILE A 61 -20.64 20.78 -7.50
C ILE A 61 -19.15 20.73 -7.14
N LEU A 62 -18.72 21.33 -6.02
CA LEU A 62 -17.33 21.24 -5.53
C LEU A 62 -16.94 19.80 -5.23
N LEU A 63 -17.81 19.04 -4.58
CA LEU A 63 -17.53 17.64 -4.23
C LEU A 63 -17.44 16.76 -5.48
N ALA A 64 -18.37 16.91 -6.43
CA ALA A 64 -18.33 16.19 -7.70
C ALA A 64 -17.08 16.55 -8.54
N ASN A 65 -16.75 17.85 -8.62
CA ASN A 65 -15.52 18.32 -9.27
C ASN A 65 -14.28 17.67 -8.65
N PHE A 66 -14.20 17.66 -7.31
CA PHE A 66 -13.10 17.04 -6.60
C PHE A 66 -13.05 15.52 -6.82
N ALA A 67 -14.17 14.83 -6.80
CA ALA A 67 -14.22 13.38 -7.04
C ALA A 67 -13.66 13.01 -8.43
N HIS A 68 -14.04 13.74 -9.48
CA HIS A 68 -13.45 13.54 -10.81
C HIS A 68 -11.94 13.76 -10.83
N LEU A 69 -11.43 14.78 -10.13
CA LEU A 69 -9.99 15.01 -10.02
C LEU A 69 -9.27 13.84 -9.32
N VAL A 70 -9.85 13.32 -8.24
CA VAL A 70 -9.30 12.18 -7.49
C VAL A 70 -9.33 10.91 -8.34
N ALA A 71 -10.43 10.64 -9.04
CA ALA A 71 -10.54 9.48 -9.93
C ALA A 71 -9.48 9.52 -11.04
N ALA A 72 -9.33 10.65 -11.73
CA ALA A 72 -8.28 10.84 -12.73
C ALA A 72 -6.87 10.68 -12.13
N THR A 73 -6.64 11.23 -10.92
CA THR A 73 -5.35 11.11 -10.22
C THR A 73 -5.03 9.66 -9.85
N ASN A 74 -6.01 8.90 -9.37
CA ASN A 74 -5.84 7.49 -9.02
C ASN A 74 -5.53 6.64 -10.25
N ILE A 75 -6.16 6.91 -11.40
CA ILE A 75 -5.89 6.20 -12.65
C ILE A 75 -4.47 6.48 -13.13
N VAL A 76 -4.05 7.75 -13.21
CA VAL A 76 -2.72 8.08 -13.72
C VAL A 76 -1.58 7.63 -12.80
N ALA A 77 -1.84 7.55 -11.49
CA ALA A 77 -0.88 7.06 -10.50
C ALA A 77 -0.83 5.53 -10.40
N ALA A 78 -1.71 4.80 -11.10
CA ALA A 78 -1.73 3.35 -11.05
C ALA A 78 -0.55 2.73 -11.80
N TYR A 79 -0.03 1.61 -11.28
CA TYR A 79 1.03 0.80 -11.90
C TYR A 79 0.48 -0.20 -12.93
N ALA A 80 -0.80 -0.13 -13.24
CA ALA A 80 -1.48 -0.93 -14.27
C ALA A 80 -2.48 -0.02 -14.99
N THR A 81 -2.63 -0.22 -16.30
CA THR A 81 -3.56 0.55 -17.13
C THR A 81 -4.18 -0.34 -18.21
N SER A 82 -5.20 0.18 -18.87
CA SER A 82 -5.86 -0.37 -20.04
C SER A 82 -6.45 0.78 -20.86
N ASP A 83 -6.83 0.53 -22.12
CA ASP A 83 -7.49 1.54 -22.95
C ASP A 83 -8.76 2.08 -22.28
N ALA A 84 -9.53 1.20 -21.62
CA ALA A 84 -10.72 1.59 -20.86
C ALA A 84 -10.39 2.51 -19.67
N LEU A 85 -9.29 2.24 -18.93
CA LEU A 85 -8.84 3.13 -17.85
C LEU A 85 -8.34 4.47 -18.41
N ALA A 86 -7.64 4.47 -19.55
CA ALA A 86 -7.19 5.69 -20.19
C ALA A 86 -8.35 6.56 -20.68
N ASP A 87 -9.41 5.96 -21.22
CA ASP A 87 -10.64 6.65 -21.61
C ASP A 87 -11.37 7.22 -20.38
N ALA A 88 -11.49 6.43 -19.30
CA ALA A 88 -12.07 6.89 -18.04
C ALA A 88 -11.29 8.07 -17.42
N TYR A 89 -9.95 8.04 -17.50
CA TYR A 89 -9.11 9.16 -17.09
C TYR A 89 -9.47 10.43 -17.86
N LEU A 90 -9.58 10.35 -19.19
CA LEU A 90 -9.89 11.49 -20.04
C LEU A 90 -11.29 12.05 -19.72
N GLU A 91 -12.28 11.18 -19.56
CA GLU A 91 -13.64 11.54 -19.19
C GLU A 91 -13.68 12.31 -17.87
N HIS A 92 -13.07 11.76 -16.82
CA HIS A 92 -13.02 12.42 -15.51
C HIS A 92 -12.27 13.76 -15.57
N LEU A 93 -11.16 13.83 -16.32
CA LEU A 93 -10.42 15.08 -16.47
C LEU A 93 -11.24 16.14 -17.21
N MET A 94 -12.00 15.76 -18.24
CA MET A 94 -12.90 16.66 -18.96
C MET A 94 -14.03 17.17 -18.06
N GLU A 95 -14.67 16.30 -17.28
CA GLU A 95 -15.73 16.69 -16.34
C GLU A 95 -15.22 17.59 -15.20
N TYR A 96 -14.03 17.28 -14.66
CA TYR A 96 -13.33 18.17 -13.74
C TYR A 96 -13.11 19.55 -14.36
N ARG A 97 -12.61 19.64 -15.60
CA ARG A 97 -12.37 20.94 -16.26
C ARG A 97 -13.67 21.70 -16.55
N ARG A 98 -14.73 21.00 -16.99
CA ARG A 98 -16.04 21.60 -17.26
C ARG A 98 -16.63 22.22 -16.01
N SER A 99 -16.68 21.47 -14.92
CA SER A 99 -17.22 21.93 -13.63
C SER A 99 -16.33 23.00 -12.98
N ARG A 100 -15.01 22.97 -13.19
CA ARG A 100 -14.09 24.02 -12.72
C ARG A 100 -14.43 25.39 -13.31
N THR A 101 -14.75 25.46 -14.61
CA THR A 101 -15.12 26.72 -15.28
C THR A 101 -16.43 27.28 -14.72
N LEU A 102 -17.37 26.43 -14.30
CA LEU A 102 -18.60 26.88 -13.64
C LEU A 102 -18.34 27.40 -12.23
N LEU A 103 -17.44 26.75 -11.49
CA LEU A 103 -17.09 27.12 -10.11
C LEU A 103 -16.28 28.40 -10.03
N TRP A 104 -15.39 28.62 -11.00
CA TRP A 104 -14.47 29.76 -11.10
C TRP A 104 -14.33 30.26 -12.55
N PRO A 105 -15.29 31.06 -13.06
CA PRO A 105 -15.29 31.54 -14.44
C PRO A 105 -14.07 32.41 -14.80
N ASP A 106 -13.55 33.15 -13.83
CA ASP A 106 -12.41 34.06 -14.01
C ASP A 106 -11.05 33.35 -14.00
N LEU A 107 -11.02 32.03 -13.72
CA LEU A 107 -9.78 31.27 -13.65
C LEU A 107 -9.39 30.73 -15.03
N HIS A 108 -8.36 31.33 -15.62
CA HIS A 108 -7.83 30.89 -16.91
C HIS A 108 -7.15 29.51 -16.82
N ALA A 109 -7.26 28.75 -17.91
CA ALA A 109 -6.53 27.50 -18.05
C ALA A 109 -5.03 27.75 -18.17
N VAL A 110 -4.24 26.90 -17.52
CA VAL A 110 -2.77 26.92 -17.59
C VAL A 110 -2.27 25.83 -18.54
N PRO A 111 -1.04 25.90 -19.06
CA PRO A 111 -0.50 24.88 -19.97
C PRO A 111 -0.60 23.45 -19.42
N ASN A 112 -0.42 23.26 -18.11
CA ASN A 112 -0.56 21.95 -17.48
C ASN A 112 -1.96 21.36 -17.64
N ASP A 113 -3.01 22.18 -17.68
CA ASP A 113 -4.37 21.70 -17.92
C ASP A 113 -4.49 21.07 -19.32
N HIS A 114 -3.81 21.66 -20.31
CA HIS A 114 -3.77 21.14 -21.67
C HIS A 114 -2.89 19.89 -21.77
N ILE A 115 -1.69 19.92 -21.19
CA ILE A 115 -0.77 18.78 -21.20
C ILE A 115 -1.45 17.54 -20.58
N ALA A 116 -2.20 17.71 -19.50
CA ALA A 116 -2.92 16.62 -18.84
C ALA A 116 -3.93 15.89 -19.75
N LEU A 117 -4.46 16.54 -20.81
CA LEU A 117 -5.36 15.87 -21.76
C LEU A 117 -4.64 14.81 -22.59
N HIS A 118 -3.35 15.02 -22.90
CA HIS A 118 -2.54 14.07 -23.69
C HIS A 118 -2.09 12.85 -22.88
N THR A 119 -2.30 12.86 -21.56
CA THR A 119 -1.96 11.75 -20.69
C THR A 119 -2.75 10.49 -21.02
N ALA A 120 -3.98 10.60 -21.55
CA ALA A 120 -4.76 9.45 -21.99
C ALA A 120 -4.07 8.70 -23.15
N ASP A 121 -3.60 9.43 -24.15
CA ASP A 121 -2.86 8.85 -25.27
C ASP A 121 -1.53 8.26 -24.81
N ALA A 122 -0.85 8.92 -23.86
CA ALA A 122 0.35 8.38 -23.24
C ALA A 122 0.10 7.06 -22.50
N LEU A 123 -1.01 6.94 -21.76
CA LEU A 123 -1.40 5.71 -21.07
C LEU A 123 -1.64 4.56 -22.05
N LYS A 124 -2.28 4.83 -23.20
CA LYS A 124 -2.52 3.82 -24.25
C LYS A 124 -1.24 3.40 -24.95
N PHE A 125 -0.37 4.35 -25.25
CA PHE A 125 0.85 4.11 -26.02
C PHE A 125 1.96 3.47 -25.18
N TRP A 126 2.25 4.02 -24.01
CA TRP A 126 3.37 3.59 -23.17
C TRP A 126 2.99 2.59 -22.08
N GLY A 127 1.69 2.48 -21.76
CA GLY A 127 1.23 1.77 -20.57
C GLY A 127 1.26 2.67 -19.32
N PRO A 128 1.42 2.09 -18.11
CA PRO A 128 1.40 2.84 -16.86
C PRO A 128 2.49 3.92 -16.83
N LEU A 129 2.13 5.14 -16.40
CA LEU A 129 3.06 6.27 -16.38
C LEU A 129 3.98 6.36 -15.15
N PRO A 130 3.68 5.81 -13.95
CA PRO A 130 4.60 5.91 -12.81
C PRO A 130 6.02 5.38 -13.10
N PRO A 131 6.22 4.26 -13.82
CA PRO A 131 7.56 3.82 -14.24
C PRO A 131 8.30 4.79 -15.17
N LEU A 132 7.59 5.65 -15.91
CA LEU A 132 8.16 6.66 -16.80
C LEU A 132 8.37 8.01 -16.12
N SER A 133 7.94 8.16 -14.88
CA SER A 133 8.07 9.41 -14.14
C SER A 133 9.53 9.77 -13.86
N GLU A 134 9.79 11.07 -13.72
CA GLU A 134 11.11 11.60 -13.39
C GLU A 134 11.53 11.30 -11.94
N PHE A 135 10.64 10.76 -11.11
CA PHE A 135 10.92 10.46 -9.69
C PHE A 135 12.10 9.51 -9.50
N ALA A 136 12.35 8.61 -10.45
CA ALA A 136 13.52 7.75 -10.41
C ALA A 136 14.83 8.55 -10.47
N PHE A 137 14.87 9.57 -11.34
CA PHE A 137 16.02 10.45 -11.51
C PHE A 137 16.12 11.47 -10.37
N GLU A 138 15.00 11.99 -9.87
CA GLU A 138 15.03 12.88 -8.69
C GLU A 138 15.56 12.19 -7.44
N ARG A 139 15.24 10.91 -7.24
CA ARG A 139 15.85 10.12 -6.18
C ARG A 139 17.36 9.98 -6.39
N GLN A 140 17.82 9.80 -7.63
CA GLN A 140 19.26 9.76 -7.93
C GLN A 140 19.92 11.12 -7.67
N ASN A 141 19.27 12.24 -8.04
CA ASN A 141 19.73 13.58 -7.72
C ASN A 141 19.87 13.78 -6.20
N GLY A 142 18.90 13.30 -5.41
CA GLY A 142 18.98 13.32 -3.95
C GLY A 142 20.16 12.53 -3.40
N VAL A 143 20.40 11.32 -3.92
CA VAL A 143 21.57 10.52 -3.54
C VAL A 143 22.87 11.23 -3.90
N LEU A 144 22.93 11.87 -5.07
CA LEU A 144 24.08 12.64 -5.52
C LEU A 144 24.33 13.86 -4.63
N ALA A 145 23.28 14.58 -4.25
CA ALA A 145 23.36 15.76 -3.40
C ALA A 145 23.83 15.43 -1.97
N ASP A 146 23.60 14.22 -1.48
CA ASP A 146 24.04 13.75 -0.16
C ASP A 146 25.53 13.35 -0.13
N ILE A 147 26.17 13.20 -1.29
CA ILE A 147 27.61 12.92 -1.37
C ILE A 147 28.36 14.15 -0.87
N SER A 148 29.08 13.99 0.24
CA SER A 148 29.99 15.01 0.75
C SER A 148 31.05 15.36 -0.29
N THR A 149 31.03 16.61 -0.76
CA THR A 149 32.05 17.16 -1.64
C THR A 149 32.77 18.31 -0.95
N ASN A 150 33.99 18.62 -1.39
CA ASN A 150 34.74 19.80 -0.92
C ASN A 150 34.31 21.09 -1.65
N ASN A 151 33.16 21.07 -2.34
CA ASN A 151 32.60 22.15 -3.17
C ASN A 151 33.53 22.69 -4.26
N ARG A 152 34.58 21.95 -4.64
CA ARG A 152 35.39 22.29 -5.81
C ARG A 152 34.67 21.81 -7.06
N LEU A 153 34.13 22.75 -7.82
CA LEU A 153 33.28 22.49 -8.98
C LEU A 153 33.88 21.47 -9.96
N TYR A 154 35.18 21.57 -10.25
CA TYR A 154 35.88 20.70 -11.20
C TYR A 154 36.26 19.31 -10.64
N ASP A 155 36.14 19.08 -9.33
CA ASP A 155 36.39 17.78 -8.71
C ASP A 155 35.08 17.07 -8.33
N MET A 156 33.96 17.79 -8.41
CA MET A 156 32.66 17.38 -7.87
C MET A 156 32.08 16.19 -8.63
N ASP A 157 32.06 16.27 -9.95
CA ASP A 157 31.59 15.23 -10.87
C ASP A 157 32.38 13.92 -10.70
N LEU A 158 33.72 14.02 -10.68
CA LEU A 158 34.60 12.87 -10.46
C LEU A 158 34.40 12.25 -9.07
N THR A 159 34.19 13.08 -8.05
CA THR A 159 33.93 12.61 -6.68
C THR A 159 32.60 11.87 -6.60
N MET A 160 31.53 12.47 -7.12
CA MET A 160 30.20 11.87 -7.18
C MET A 160 30.22 10.53 -7.92
N LEU A 161 30.85 10.49 -9.10
CA LEU A 161 31.01 9.27 -9.90
C LEU A 161 31.75 8.18 -9.12
N ARG A 162 32.86 8.52 -8.45
CA ARG A 162 33.63 7.57 -7.64
C ARG A 162 32.79 6.99 -6.50
N GLN A 163 32.00 7.80 -5.81
CA GLN A 163 31.17 7.31 -4.71
C GLN A 163 30.01 6.43 -5.20
N ILE A 164 29.34 6.80 -6.30
CA ILE A 164 28.33 5.94 -6.93
C ILE A 164 28.93 4.59 -7.32
N CYS A 165 30.08 4.58 -8.00
CA CYS A 165 30.74 3.34 -8.39
C CYS A 165 31.13 2.48 -7.18
N ARG A 166 31.61 3.09 -6.09
CA ARG A 166 31.93 2.37 -4.84
C ARG A 166 30.69 1.75 -4.22
N ARG A 167 29.60 2.52 -4.13
CA ARG A 167 28.31 2.05 -3.63
C ARG A 167 27.77 0.89 -4.47
N GLY A 168 27.75 1.02 -5.79
CA GLY A 168 27.27 -0.04 -6.69
C GLY A 168 28.09 -1.34 -6.58
N ARG A 169 29.43 -1.24 -6.42
CA ARG A 169 30.27 -2.42 -6.16
C ARG A 169 29.96 -3.08 -4.82
N LEU A 170 29.67 -2.30 -3.78
CA LEU A 170 29.29 -2.83 -2.48
C LEU A 170 27.93 -3.54 -2.56
N GLU A 171 26.93 -2.92 -3.20
CA GLU A 171 25.60 -3.51 -3.40
C GLU A 171 25.67 -4.81 -4.21
N ALA A 172 26.51 -4.87 -5.25
CA ALA A 172 26.75 -6.10 -6.01
C ALA A 172 27.36 -7.20 -5.13
N ARG A 173 28.39 -6.89 -4.34
CA ARG A 173 28.98 -7.86 -3.40
C ARG A 173 28.01 -8.34 -2.33
N ILE A 174 27.11 -7.48 -1.86
CA ILE A 174 26.06 -7.87 -0.92
C ILE A 174 25.11 -8.87 -1.58
N ARG A 175 24.71 -8.60 -2.83
CA ARG A 175 23.80 -9.47 -3.59
C ARG A 175 24.41 -10.82 -3.95
N ASP A 176 25.66 -10.82 -4.41
CA ASP A 176 26.36 -12.04 -4.81
C ASP A 176 26.71 -12.91 -3.58
N GLY A 177 26.62 -12.34 -2.38
CA GLY A 177 26.96 -13.01 -1.14
C GLY A 177 28.48 -13.09 -0.92
N SER A 178 28.86 -13.67 0.21
CA SER A 178 30.25 -13.95 0.55
C SER A 178 30.34 -15.28 1.26
N ASP A 179 31.39 -16.06 0.98
CA ASP A 179 31.66 -17.30 1.71
C ASP A 179 32.10 -17.06 3.16
N ASN A 180 32.42 -15.80 3.52
CA ASN A 180 32.82 -15.44 4.87
C ASN A 180 31.59 -15.16 5.75
N PRO A 181 31.38 -15.91 6.86
CA PRO A 181 30.19 -15.79 7.71
C PRO A 181 30.08 -14.43 8.41
N GLU A 182 31.20 -13.79 8.76
CA GLU A 182 31.20 -12.45 9.38
C GLU A 182 30.79 -11.37 8.38
N VAL A 183 31.19 -11.53 7.12
CA VAL A 183 30.79 -10.62 6.04
C VAL A 183 29.31 -10.77 5.72
N GLN A 184 28.78 -12.00 5.71
CA GLN A 184 27.33 -12.21 5.58
C GLN A 184 26.54 -11.58 6.72
N LYS A 185 27.04 -11.71 7.96
CA LYS A 185 26.43 -11.06 9.12
C LYS A 185 26.48 -9.53 9.01
N LEU A 186 27.58 -8.97 8.50
CA LEU A 186 27.66 -7.54 8.24
C LEU A 186 26.69 -7.11 7.13
N TYR A 187 26.58 -7.88 6.05
CA TYR A 187 25.67 -7.59 4.94
C TYR A 187 24.20 -7.63 5.37
N SER A 188 23.81 -8.59 6.21
CA SER A 188 22.45 -8.67 6.75
C SER A 188 22.11 -7.51 7.71
N LEU A 189 23.11 -6.92 8.37
CA LEU A 189 22.95 -5.70 9.16
C LEU A 189 22.89 -4.44 8.29
N LEU A 190 23.70 -4.35 7.24
CA LEU A 190 23.76 -3.19 6.35
C LEU A 190 22.54 -3.07 5.44
N VAL A 191 21.93 -4.19 5.04
CA VAL A 191 20.72 -4.22 4.24
C VAL A 191 19.71 -5.17 4.88
N PRO A 192 18.92 -4.69 5.85
CA PRO A 192 17.82 -5.47 6.41
C PRO A 192 16.87 -5.87 5.28
N GLY A 193 16.70 -7.17 5.04
CA GLY A 193 15.82 -7.68 3.97
C GLY A 193 16.46 -7.83 2.59
N ALA A 194 17.78 -7.63 2.42
CA ALA A 194 18.48 -8.22 1.29
C ALA A 194 18.34 -9.72 1.40
N ALA A 195 17.47 -10.31 0.58
CA ALA A 195 17.15 -11.72 0.60
C ALA A 195 18.45 -12.53 0.68
N SER A 196 18.65 -13.18 1.83
CA SER A 196 19.41 -14.42 1.84
C SER A 196 18.79 -15.28 0.74
N SER A 197 19.63 -15.79 -0.14
CA SER A 197 19.33 -16.78 -1.19
C SER A 197 18.06 -17.57 -0.90
N ALA A 198 17.15 -17.65 -1.88
CA ALA A 198 15.95 -18.50 -1.99
C ALA A 198 15.40 -19.10 -0.68
N PRO A 199 14.09 -18.91 -0.33
CA PRO A 199 13.53 -19.40 0.93
C PRO A 199 13.98 -20.85 1.21
N ARG A 200 14.89 -21.03 2.17
CA ARG A 200 15.34 -22.36 2.57
C ARG A 200 14.14 -23.03 3.22
N ALA A 201 13.75 -24.20 2.71
CA ALA A 201 12.75 -25.01 3.38
C ALA A 201 13.16 -25.21 4.84
N LEU A 202 12.21 -25.04 5.77
CA LEU A 202 12.41 -25.28 7.19
C LEU A 202 12.87 -26.72 7.37
N THR A 203 13.96 -26.91 8.10
CA THR A 203 14.35 -28.26 8.53
C THR A 203 13.46 -28.71 9.68
N ALA A 204 13.37 -30.02 9.94
CA ALA A 204 12.61 -30.53 11.08
C ALA A 204 13.09 -29.94 12.42
N GLU A 205 14.37 -29.60 12.54
CA GLU A 205 14.92 -28.91 13.72
C GLU A 205 14.43 -27.46 13.84
N ASP A 206 14.34 -26.74 12.71
CA ASP A 206 13.79 -25.39 12.65
C ASP A 206 12.30 -25.37 13.05
N GLU A 207 11.52 -26.36 12.60
CA GLU A 207 10.10 -26.52 12.97
C GLU A 207 9.93 -26.81 14.47
N ILE A 208 10.75 -27.70 15.04
CA ILE A 208 10.74 -27.99 16.50
C ILE A 208 11.10 -26.74 17.32
N ALA A 209 12.08 -25.96 16.88
CA ALA A 209 12.48 -24.73 17.56
C ALA A 209 11.36 -23.66 17.53
N LEU A 210 10.64 -23.56 16.40
CA LEU A 210 9.47 -22.67 16.26
C LEU A 210 8.33 -23.09 17.20
N HIS A 211 8.06 -24.39 17.32
CA HIS A 211 7.01 -24.95 18.18
C HIS A 211 7.14 -24.59 19.66
N LYS A 212 8.32 -24.21 20.13
CA LYS A 212 8.53 -23.74 21.51
C LYS A 212 7.68 -22.52 21.87
N TYR A 213 7.40 -21.64 20.89
CA TYR A 213 6.66 -20.41 21.09
C TYR A 213 5.21 -20.49 20.60
N ASP A 214 4.81 -21.63 20.04
CA ASP A 214 3.46 -21.79 19.50
C ASP A 214 2.46 -22.08 20.62
N ALA A 215 1.32 -21.39 20.60
CA ALA A 215 0.18 -21.66 21.46
C ALA A 215 -0.89 -22.44 20.67
N PRO A 216 -1.72 -23.27 21.33
CA PRO A 216 -2.86 -23.89 20.67
C PRO A 216 -3.83 -22.80 20.18
N LEU A 217 -4.28 -22.94 18.94
CA LEU A 217 -5.34 -22.10 18.37
C LEU A 217 -6.67 -22.38 19.09
N SER A 218 -7.53 -21.36 19.17
CA SER A 218 -8.93 -21.59 19.57
C SER A 218 -9.62 -22.43 18.49
N GLU A 219 -10.69 -23.15 18.84
CA GLU A 219 -11.43 -23.99 17.88
C GLU A 219 -11.95 -23.16 16.70
N SER A 220 -12.48 -21.96 16.97
CA SER A 220 -12.92 -21.04 15.92
C SER A 220 -11.80 -20.55 15.01
N ASP A 221 -10.62 -20.24 15.56
CA ASP A 221 -9.49 -19.77 14.75
C ASP A 221 -8.90 -20.91 13.91
N TYR A 222 -8.84 -22.12 14.48
CA TYR A 222 -8.43 -23.32 13.77
C TYR A 222 -9.35 -23.58 12.58
N ASP A 223 -10.66 -23.50 12.80
CA ASP A 223 -11.67 -23.69 11.75
C ASP A 223 -11.52 -22.67 10.62
N LEU A 224 -11.19 -21.41 10.93
CA LEU A 224 -10.94 -20.38 9.92
C LEU A 224 -9.72 -20.71 9.05
N VAL A 225 -8.60 -21.08 9.67
CA VAL A 225 -7.38 -21.45 8.94
C VAL A 225 -7.62 -22.72 8.12
N PHE A 226 -8.31 -23.72 8.70
CA PHE A 226 -8.67 -24.95 8.02
C PHE A 226 -9.56 -24.69 6.80
N ASN A 227 -10.67 -23.96 6.97
CA ASN A 227 -11.60 -23.67 5.87
C ASN A 227 -10.90 -22.91 4.74
N TYR A 228 -10.01 -21.97 5.08
CA TYR A 228 -9.21 -21.26 4.08
C TYR A 228 -8.28 -22.19 3.29
N LEU A 229 -7.51 -23.04 3.96
CA LEU A 229 -6.59 -23.97 3.31
C LEU A 229 -7.34 -25.03 2.50
N HIS A 230 -8.41 -25.59 3.06
CA HIS A 230 -9.26 -26.58 2.42
C HIS A 230 -9.98 -26.03 1.17
N SER A 231 -10.41 -24.76 1.20
CA SER A 231 -11.03 -24.10 0.03
C SER A 231 -10.07 -23.94 -1.15
N ARG A 232 -8.76 -23.90 -0.89
CA ARG A 232 -7.73 -23.79 -1.92
C ARG A 232 -7.25 -25.16 -2.38
N ASP A 233 -7.10 -26.08 -1.43
CA ASP A 233 -6.65 -27.44 -1.67
C ASP A 233 -7.44 -28.41 -0.77
N GLY A 234 -8.35 -29.17 -1.38
CA GLY A 234 -9.23 -30.11 -0.68
C GLY A 234 -8.50 -31.27 0.00
N THR A 235 -7.17 -31.39 -0.17
CA THR A 235 -6.36 -32.41 0.52
C THR A 235 -6.12 -32.07 2.00
N TRP A 236 -6.28 -30.80 2.41
CA TRP A 236 -6.15 -30.39 3.81
C TRP A 236 -7.23 -31.03 4.67
N ARG A 237 -6.80 -31.61 5.79
CA ARG A 237 -7.67 -32.28 6.78
C ARG A 237 -7.55 -31.63 8.15
N ARG A 238 -8.63 -31.72 8.91
CA ARG A 238 -8.64 -31.38 10.33
C ARG A 238 -7.85 -32.41 11.13
N TYR A 239 -7.28 -32.00 12.25
CA TYR A 239 -6.54 -32.90 13.14
C TYR A 239 -7.44 -33.99 13.75
N ASP A 240 -8.72 -33.69 13.99
CA ASP A 240 -9.73 -34.53 14.63
C ASP A 240 -10.45 -35.50 13.67
N ALA A 241 -10.28 -35.36 12.36
CA ALA A 241 -10.95 -36.15 11.33
C ALA A 241 -10.31 -37.54 11.11
N LEU A 242 -10.35 -38.37 12.15
CA LEU A 242 -9.81 -39.74 12.15
C LEU A 242 -10.74 -40.73 11.43
N PRO A 243 -10.21 -41.75 10.70
CA PRO A 243 -8.80 -42.07 10.50
C PRO A 243 -8.13 -41.29 9.36
N HIS A 244 -6.85 -40.98 9.53
CA HIS A 244 -6.04 -40.27 8.54
C HIS A 244 -5.42 -41.23 7.50
N PRO A 245 -5.35 -40.84 6.21
CA PRO A 245 -4.58 -41.57 5.21
C PRO A 245 -3.07 -41.49 5.50
N PRO A 246 -2.24 -42.35 4.90
CA PRO A 246 -0.79 -42.23 5.01
C PRO A 246 -0.31 -40.88 4.47
N GLN A 247 0.56 -40.19 5.23
CA GLN A 247 1.07 -38.83 4.96
C GLN A 247 -0.05 -37.76 4.80
N PRO A 248 -0.90 -37.59 5.83
CA PRO A 248 -2.00 -36.63 5.75
C PRO A 248 -1.49 -35.19 5.84
N ARG A 249 -2.06 -34.29 5.01
CA ARG A 249 -1.87 -32.85 5.15
C ARG A 249 -2.80 -32.32 6.22
N ILE A 250 -2.30 -32.25 7.45
CA ILE A 250 -3.08 -31.79 8.61
C ILE A 250 -2.69 -30.35 8.92
N VAL A 251 -3.69 -29.50 9.14
CA VAL A 251 -3.44 -28.12 9.59
C VAL A 251 -2.87 -28.15 11.01
N PRO A 252 -1.73 -27.49 11.28
CA PRO A 252 -1.14 -27.45 12.61
C PRO A 252 -2.11 -26.89 13.65
N LEU A 253 -2.23 -27.56 14.80
CA LEU A 253 -3.07 -27.10 15.92
C LEU A 253 -2.45 -25.88 16.64
N ARG A 254 -1.13 -25.77 16.58
CA ARG A 254 -0.37 -24.74 17.29
C ARG A 254 0.16 -23.71 16.30
N ALA A 255 0.10 -22.45 16.69
CA ALA A 255 0.60 -21.34 15.92
C ALA A 255 1.23 -20.30 16.84
N ARG A 256 2.20 -19.56 16.32
CA ARG A 256 2.73 -18.38 17.00
C ARG A 256 1.83 -17.19 16.70
N SER A 257 1.18 -16.66 17.73
CA SER A 257 0.45 -15.40 17.62
C SER A 257 1.42 -14.23 17.67
N ILE A 258 1.28 -13.30 16.72
CA ILE A 258 2.08 -12.06 16.66
C ILE A 258 1.16 -10.84 16.57
N VAL A 259 1.68 -9.69 16.97
CA VAL A 259 0.94 -8.41 16.98
C VAL A 259 1.11 -7.66 15.66
N THR A 260 2.32 -7.74 15.09
CA THR A 260 2.77 -6.94 13.95
C THR A 260 3.48 -7.84 12.94
N THR A 261 3.23 -7.61 11.66
CA THR A 261 3.97 -8.24 10.55
C THR A 261 4.24 -7.23 9.45
N GLU A 262 5.29 -7.46 8.68
CA GLU A 262 5.60 -6.68 7.48
C GLU A 262 5.38 -7.53 6.23
N ILE A 263 4.60 -7.03 5.28
CA ILE A 263 4.33 -7.70 4.00
C ILE A 263 4.53 -6.67 2.88
N ALA A 264 5.42 -6.96 1.94
CA ALA A 264 5.75 -6.08 0.81
C ALA A 264 6.11 -4.64 1.22
N GLY A 265 6.91 -4.47 2.28
CA GLY A 265 7.34 -3.16 2.77
C GLY A 265 6.28 -2.37 3.55
N ARG A 266 5.15 -3.00 3.88
CA ARG A 266 4.05 -2.38 4.62
C ARG A 266 3.82 -3.09 5.95
N THR A 267 3.66 -2.31 7.00
CA THR A 267 3.37 -2.80 8.35
C THR A 267 1.86 -3.07 8.51
N PHE A 268 1.54 -4.23 9.05
CA PHE A 268 0.18 -4.65 9.41
C PHE A 268 0.15 -5.02 10.89
N ASP A 269 -0.88 -4.55 11.59
CA ASP A 269 -1.06 -4.78 13.03
C ASP A 269 -2.45 -5.33 13.33
N ILE A 270 -2.58 -6.01 14.46
CA ILE A 270 -3.89 -6.27 15.05
C ILE A 270 -4.58 -4.94 15.43
N HIS A 271 -5.90 -4.89 15.30
CA HIS A 271 -6.72 -3.71 15.52
C HIS A 271 -6.56 -3.09 16.91
N GLN A 272 -6.32 -3.91 17.94
CA GLN A 272 -6.09 -3.44 19.31
C GLN A 272 -4.76 -2.69 19.45
N SER A 273 -3.77 -3.01 18.63
CA SER A 273 -2.45 -2.37 18.63
C SER A 273 -2.48 -1.07 17.84
N HIS A 274 -2.95 -1.12 16.58
CA HIS A 274 -3.02 0.05 15.72
C HIS A 274 -4.17 -0.04 14.71
N ILE A 275 -5.15 0.86 14.84
CA ILE A 275 -6.36 0.84 14.00
C ILE A 275 -6.01 1.00 12.52
N GLY A 276 -5.16 1.97 12.15
CA GLY A 276 -4.78 2.23 10.74
C GLY A 276 -4.13 1.04 10.05
N ASN A 277 -3.06 0.48 10.64
CA ASN A 277 -2.38 -0.73 10.14
C ASN A 277 -3.25 -1.99 10.13
N SER A 278 -4.35 -2.02 10.90
CA SER A 278 -5.30 -3.13 10.88
C SER A 278 -6.33 -3.06 9.76
N SER A 279 -6.55 -1.87 9.18
CA SER A 279 -7.56 -1.63 8.13
C SER A 279 -7.06 -2.18 6.79
N ILE A 280 -7.71 -3.23 6.29
CA ILE A 280 -7.31 -3.87 5.04
C ILE A 280 -8.48 -4.09 4.09
N ARG A 281 -8.16 -4.14 2.79
CA ARG A 281 -9.01 -4.67 1.73
C ARG A 281 -8.34 -5.93 1.18
N PHE A 282 -9.12 -6.99 0.99
CA PHE A 282 -8.61 -8.29 0.59
C PHE A 282 -9.59 -9.00 -0.35
N TYR A 283 -9.10 -9.99 -1.09
CA TYR A 283 -9.93 -10.82 -1.97
C TYR A 283 -10.58 -11.95 -1.18
N MET A 284 -11.84 -12.23 -1.45
CA MET A 284 -12.56 -13.29 -0.74
C MET A 284 -12.02 -14.68 -1.14
N PRO A 285 -11.86 -15.61 -0.17
CA PRO A 285 -11.50 -16.99 -0.48
C PRO A 285 -12.56 -17.62 -1.40
N GLY A 286 -12.13 -18.16 -2.53
CA GLY A 286 -13.00 -18.81 -3.52
C GLY A 286 -13.47 -17.92 -4.67
N ASN A 287 -13.47 -16.58 -4.52
CA ASN A 287 -13.77 -15.65 -5.61
C ASN A 287 -12.74 -14.51 -5.68
N PRO A 288 -11.68 -14.65 -6.50
CA PRO A 288 -10.65 -13.63 -6.65
C PRO A 288 -11.15 -12.30 -7.25
N ALA A 289 -12.34 -12.26 -7.85
CA ALA A 289 -12.91 -11.02 -8.38
C ALA A 289 -13.63 -10.20 -7.29
N GLU A 290 -14.02 -10.84 -6.18
CA GLU A 290 -14.75 -10.20 -5.11
C GLU A 290 -13.79 -9.73 -4.02
N THR A 291 -13.91 -8.45 -3.65
CA THR A 291 -13.10 -7.86 -2.58
C THR A 291 -13.97 -7.53 -1.38
N SER A 292 -13.44 -7.77 -0.19
CA SER A 292 -14.02 -7.32 1.07
C SER A 292 -13.05 -6.41 1.82
N SER A 293 -13.55 -5.74 2.85
CA SER A 293 -12.74 -4.91 3.75
C SER A 293 -13.02 -5.28 5.20
N GLY A 294 -12.05 -5.02 6.07
CA GLY A 294 -12.19 -5.33 7.48
C GLY A 294 -10.99 -4.91 8.31
N PHE A 295 -11.04 -5.30 9.59
CA PHE A 295 -9.95 -5.08 10.55
C PHE A 295 -9.28 -6.41 10.89
N ILE A 296 -7.95 -6.41 10.87
CA ILE A 296 -7.15 -7.53 11.37
C ILE A 296 -7.39 -7.67 12.88
N LYS A 297 -7.93 -8.81 13.33
CA LYS A 297 -8.14 -9.11 14.76
C LYS A 297 -7.04 -9.99 15.34
N ALA A 298 -6.45 -10.84 14.52
CA ALA A 298 -5.39 -11.73 14.92
C ALA A 298 -4.41 -11.99 13.77
N ILE A 299 -3.16 -12.25 14.12
CA ILE A 299 -2.11 -12.64 13.18
C ILE A 299 -1.43 -13.89 13.73
N TRP A 300 -1.28 -14.88 12.88
CA TRP A 300 -0.65 -16.15 13.22
C TRP A 300 0.44 -16.50 12.23
N THR A 301 1.55 -17.04 12.73
CA THR A 301 2.60 -17.65 11.91
C THR A 301 2.72 -19.12 12.25
N MET A 302 2.72 -19.98 11.24
CA MET A 302 2.84 -21.43 11.40
C MET A 302 3.59 -22.06 10.22
N ALA A 303 4.27 -23.17 10.47
CA ALA A 303 4.95 -23.95 9.44
C ALA A 303 3.93 -24.77 8.65
N ILE A 304 3.89 -24.58 7.33
CA ILE A 304 3.01 -25.30 6.41
C ILE A 304 3.86 -25.71 5.20
N GLU A 305 3.90 -27.02 4.93
CA GLU A 305 4.65 -27.60 3.82
C GLU A 305 6.13 -27.19 3.80
N GLY A 306 6.76 -27.06 4.98
CA GLY A 306 8.16 -26.66 5.10
C GLY A 306 8.41 -25.15 4.91
N GLU A 307 7.38 -24.32 4.86
CA GLU A 307 7.49 -22.87 4.81
C GLU A 307 6.77 -22.19 5.98
N LEU A 308 7.35 -21.13 6.53
CA LEU A 308 6.68 -20.30 7.53
C LEU A 308 5.67 -19.40 6.83
N ARG A 309 4.38 -19.62 7.10
CA ARG A 309 3.28 -18.84 6.52
C ARG A 309 2.62 -17.97 7.56
N THR A 310 2.25 -16.75 7.16
CA THR A 310 1.51 -15.79 7.99
C THR A 310 0.05 -15.75 7.57
N PHE A 311 -0.85 -15.87 8.54
CA PHE A 311 -2.30 -15.80 8.38
C PHE A 311 -2.84 -14.57 9.11
N LEU A 312 -3.76 -13.85 8.46
CA LEU A 312 -4.44 -12.70 9.02
C LEU A 312 -5.90 -13.07 9.27
N GLY A 313 -6.32 -13.10 10.53
CA GLY A 313 -7.72 -13.23 10.93
C GLY A 313 -8.41 -11.88 10.84
N VAL A 314 -9.40 -11.75 9.95
CA VAL A 314 -10.04 -10.48 9.64
C VAL A 314 -11.49 -10.47 10.09
N HIS A 315 -11.87 -9.45 10.84
CA HIS A 315 -13.27 -9.13 11.07
C HIS A 315 -13.75 -8.26 9.92
N THR A 316 -14.62 -8.81 9.08
CA THR A 316 -15.18 -8.11 7.91
C THR A 316 -16.09 -6.97 8.34
N HIS A 317 -16.05 -5.87 7.60
CA HIS A 317 -17.03 -4.81 7.76
C HIS A 317 -18.41 -5.28 7.30
N VAL A 318 -19.43 -4.89 8.06
CA VAL A 318 -20.82 -5.11 7.67
C VAL A 318 -21.24 -3.99 6.72
N ALA A 319 -21.93 -4.34 5.64
CA ALA A 319 -22.51 -3.35 4.74
C ALA A 319 -23.48 -2.44 5.48
N LEU A 320 -23.56 -1.17 5.09
CA LEU A 320 -24.56 -0.25 5.63
C LEU A 320 -25.96 -0.82 5.40
N ALA A 321 -26.77 -0.87 6.45
CA ALA A 321 -28.16 -1.31 6.34
C ALA A 321 -28.92 -0.43 5.33
N ALA A 322 -29.88 -1.01 4.61
CA ALA A 322 -30.69 -0.34 3.58
C ALA A 322 -31.20 1.08 3.93
N PRO A 323 -31.70 1.37 5.15
CA PRO A 323 -32.15 2.73 5.48
C PRO A 323 -31.01 3.76 5.58
N ASN A 324 -29.78 3.32 5.87
CA ASN A 324 -28.61 4.19 6.02
C ASN A 324 -27.73 4.24 4.78
N ALA A 325 -27.89 3.29 3.84
CA ALA A 325 -27.20 3.30 2.56
C ALA A 325 -27.32 4.67 1.85
N PRO A 326 -28.50 5.28 1.63
CA PRO A 326 -28.63 6.54 0.89
C PRO A 326 -28.00 7.76 1.61
N LEU A 327 -27.56 7.61 2.86
CA LEU A 327 -26.84 8.66 3.59
C LEU A 327 -25.33 8.64 3.31
N SER A 328 -24.83 7.63 2.59
CA SER A 328 -23.42 7.56 2.21
C SER A 328 -23.10 8.67 1.21
N PRO A 329 -22.10 9.53 1.49
CA PRO A 329 -21.75 10.63 0.60
C PRO A 329 -21.01 10.16 -0.66
N TYR A 330 -20.77 8.85 -0.79
CA TYR A 330 -20.00 8.24 -1.87
C TYR A 330 -20.86 7.53 -2.92
N ILE A 331 -22.18 7.42 -2.74
CA ILE A 331 -23.04 6.64 -3.68
C ILE A 331 -23.05 7.23 -5.08
N ASP A 332 -23.10 8.56 -5.18
CA ASP A 332 -23.21 9.27 -6.45
C ASP A 332 -21.85 9.84 -6.92
N LEU A 333 -20.75 9.47 -6.25
CA LEU A 333 -19.41 9.94 -6.59
C LEU A 333 -18.67 8.90 -7.45
N PRO A 334 -17.93 9.34 -8.49
CA PRO A 334 -17.15 8.47 -9.36
C PRO A 334 -15.97 7.78 -8.65
#